data_AF-A0AA41ST19-F1
#
_entry.id   AF-A0AA41ST19-F1
#
_cell.length_a   1.000
_cell.length_b   1.000
_cell.length_c   1.000
_cell.angle_alpha   90.00
_cell.angle_beta   90.00
_cell.angle_gamma   90.00
#
_symmetry.space_group_name_H-M   'P 1'
#
loop_
_entity.id
_entity.type
_entity.pdbx_description
1 polymer ?
#
loop_
_entity_poly.entity_id
_entity_poly.type
_entity_poly.pdbx_seq_one_letter_code
_entity_poly.pdbx_strand_id
1 'polypeptide(L)'
;MAALTLNPGKGEYLKSQVAGQSQHVQISNESAIDFYRKFGFEIIETKKNYYKRIEPADAHVLQKNLKVPSGQNADAQKTDN
;
A
#
# COMPACT_ATOMS: atom_id res chain seq x y z
N MET A 1 -1.15 -12.24 -3.91
CA MET A 1 -0.78 -13.29 -2.95
C MET A 1 -0.75 -12.68 -1.56
N ALA A 2 -1.68 -13.04 -0.68
CA ALA A 2 -1.65 -12.56 0.71
C ALA A 2 -0.66 -13.42 1.50
N ALA A 3 0.34 -12.80 2.12
CA ALA A 3 1.24 -13.50 3.03
C ALA A 3 0.48 -13.79 4.34
N LEU A 4 0.27 -15.07 4.65
CA LEU A 4 -0.25 -15.50 5.95
C LEU A 4 0.91 -15.50 6.94
N THR A 5 0.82 -14.68 7.99
CA THR A 5 1.80 -14.69 9.09
C THR A 5 1.18 -15.41 10.28
N LEU A 6 1.87 -16.41 10.81
CA LEU A 6 1.42 -17.19 11.97
C LEU A 6 1.52 -16.34 13.24
N ASN A 7 0.43 -16.24 14.02
CA ASN A 7 0.48 -15.62 15.34
C ASN A 7 0.80 -16.67 16.41
N PRO A 8 1.99 -16.65 17.03
CA PRO A 8 2.43 -17.71 17.95
C PRO A 8 1.62 -17.78 19.25
N GLY A 9 0.86 -16.73 19.60
CA GLY A 9 0.06 -16.68 20.82
C GLY A 9 -1.40 -17.13 20.69
N LYS A 10 -1.90 -17.30 19.46
CA LYS A 10 -3.32 -17.60 19.21
C LYS A 10 -3.58 -18.79 18.28
N GLY A 11 -2.55 -19.36 17.67
CA GLY A 11 -2.71 -20.49 16.74
C GLY A 11 -3.49 -20.16 15.46
N GLU A 12 -3.78 -18.87 15.23
CA GLU A 12 -4.52 -18.39 14.06
C GLU A 12 -3.59 -17.72 13.05
N TYR A 13 -3.88 -17.97 11.77
CA TYR A 13 -3.26 -17.26 10.66
C TYR A 13 -3.95 -15.92 10.48
N LEU A 14 -3.26 -14.83 10.82
CA LEU A 14 -3.76 -13.51 10.45
C LEU A 14 -3.55 -13.33 8.95
N LYS A 15 -4.64 -13.18 8.19
CA LYS A 15 -4.56 -12.58 6.86
C LYS A 15 -4.05 -11.16 7.07
N SER A 16 -2.80 -10.90 6.71
CA SER A 16 -2.31 -9.53 6.65
C SER A 16 -3.07 -8.83 5.53
N GLN A 17 -4.16 -8.13 5.88
CA GLN A 17 -4.78 -7.19 4.96
C GLN A 17 -3.86 -5.98 4.94
N VAL A 18 -2.89 -6.03 4.03
CA VAL A 18 -2.04 -4.88 3.74
C VAL A 18 -2.97 -3.81 3.16
N ALA A 19 -3.36 -2.85 3.99
CA ALA A 19 -4.02 -1.65 3.51
C ALA A 19 -3.02 -0.95 2.58
N GLY A 20 -3.34 -0.86 1.29
CA GLY A 20 -2.50 -0.17 0.31
C GLY A 20 -3.14 1.16 -0.07
N GLN A 21 -2.34 2.21 -0.18
CA GLN A 21 -2.79 3.44 -0.83
C GLN A 21 -2.57 3.28 -2.34
N SER A 22 -3.58 3.57 -3.15
CA SER A 22 -3.46 3.55 -4.62
C SER A 22 -3.94 4.84 -5.26
N GLN A 23 -3.25 5.26 -6.32
CA GLN A 23 -3.56 6.45 -7.10
C GLN A 23 -3.50 6.13 -8.61
N HIS A 24 -4.29 6.84 -9.39
CA HIS A 24 -4.28 6.75 -10.85
C HIS A 24 -3.57 7.99 -11.41
N VAL A 25 -2.56 7.79 -12.27
CA VAL A 25 -1.79 8.87 -12.89
C VAL A 25 -1.78 8.67 -14.40
N GLN A 26 -2.11 9.72 -15.16
CA GLN A 26 -2.06 9.68 -16.62
C GLN A 26 -0.65 9.29 -17.11
N ILE A 27 -0.57 8.41 -18.12
CA ILE A 27 0.71 7.83 -18.56
C ILE A 27 1.73 8.87 -19.04
N SER A 28 1.29 10.02 -19.56
CA SER A 28 2.14 11.10 -20.03
C SER A 28 2.66 12.01 -18.90
N ASN A 29 2.16 11.85 -17.67
CA ASN A 29 2.59 12.66 -16.54
C ASN A 29 3.80 12.04 -15.84
N GLU A 30 4.93 12.02 -16.56
CA GLU A 30 6.20 11.45 -16.10
C GLU A 30 6.66 12.06 -14.77
N SER A 31 6.48 13.37 -14.58
CA SER A 31 6.85 14.05 -13.34
C SER A 31 6.09 13.54 -12.12
N ALA A 32 4.78 13.30 -12.24
CA ALA A 32 3.98 12.73 -11.16
C ALA A 32 4.36 11.27 -10.90
N ILE A 33 4.60 10.49 -11.95
CA ILE A 33 5.06 9.09 -11.83
C ILE A 33 6.36 9.03 -11.04
N ASP A 34 7.36 9.83 -11.43
CA ASP A 34 8.66 9.89 -10.74
C ASP A 34 8.53 10.35 -9.29
N PHE A 35 7.66 11.35 -9.04
CA PHE A 35 7.34 11.77 -7.68
C PHE A 35 6.84 10.59 -6.84
N TYR A 36 5.78 9.90 -7.27
CA TYR A 36 5.21 8.79 -6.50
C TYR A 36 6.19 7.62 -6.33
N ARG A 37 6.99 7.31 -7.36
CA ARG A 37 8.04 6.29 -7.25
C ARG A 37 9.07 6.62 -6.18
N LYS A 38 9.49 7.89 -6.05
CA LYS A 38 10.39 8.35 -4.97
C LYS A 38 9.79 8.14 -3.57
N PHE A 39 8.46 8.15 -3.44
CA PHE A 39 7.75 7.88 -2.17
C PHE A 39 7.42 6.40 -1.95
N GLY A 40 7.96 5.49 -2.78
CA GLY A 40 7.80 4.05 -2.64
C GLY A 40 6.47 3.53 -3.18
N PHE A 41 5.84 4.24 -4.12
CA PHE A 41 4.77 3.68 -4.92
C PHE A 41 5.35 2.93 -6.12
N GLU A 42 4.68 1.84 -6.50
CA GLU A 42 5.02 1.03 -7.66
C GLU A 42 3.85 1.01 -8.65
N ILE A 43 4.14 1.01 -9.95
CA ILE A 43 3.12 0.81 -10.98
C ILE A 43 2.73 -0.66 -10.96
N ILE A 44 1.46 -0.94 -10.65
CA ILE A 44 0.94 -2.32 -10.57
C ILE A 44 0.04 -2.68 -11.76
N GLU A 45 -0.49 -1.69 -12.46
CA GLU A 45 -1.42 -1.88 -13.57
C GLU A 45 -1.36 -0.66 -14.51
N THR A 46 -1.72 -0.85 -15.78
CA THR A 46 -2.02 0.25 -16.71
C THR A 46 -3.42 0.06 -17.25
N LYS A 47 -4.31 1.00 -16.96
CA LYS A 47 -5.69 1.00 -17.44
C LYS A 47 -5.80 1.78 -18.73
N LYS A 48 -6.24 1.09 -19.77
CA LYS A 48 -6.54 1.70 -21.07
C LYS A 48 -7.83 2.51 -21.01
N ASN A 49 -7.86 3.64 -21.69
CA ASN A 49 -9.05 4.51 -21.79
C ASN A 49 -9.66 4.88 -20.42
N TYR A 50 -8.81 5.10 -19.41
CA TYR A 50 -9.23 5.41 -18.05
C TYR A 50 -9.93 6.78 -17.98
N TYR A 51 -9.35 7.80 -18.64
CA TYR A 51 -9.93 9.14 -18.70
C TYR A 51 -10.82 9.30 -19.94
N LYS A 52 -12.03 9.84 -19.74
CA LYS A 52 -13.04 9.94 -20.80
C LYS A 52 -12.87 11.12 -21.77
N ARG A 53 -12.06 12.12 -21.41
CA ARG A 53 -12.09 13.44 -22.05
C ARG A 53 -10.71 14.06 -22.32
N ILE A 54 -9.63 13.33 -22.05
CA ILE A 54 -8.25 13.82 -22.25
C ILE A 54 -7.41 12.75 -22.92
N GLU A 55 -6.39 13.17 -23.65
CA GLU A 55 -5.41 12.29 -24.28
C GLU A 55 -3.99 12.55 -23.72
N PRO A 56 -3.18 11.49 -23.53
CA PRO A 56 -3.54 10.08 -23.65
C PRO A 56 -4.55 9.64 -22.58
N ALA A 57 -5.57 8.88 -22.98
CA ALA A 57 -6.63 8.46 -22.06
C ALA A 57 -6.19 7.42 -21.01
N ASP A 58 -5.02 6.81 -21.20
CA ASP A 58 -4.49 5.75 -20.35
C ASP A 58 -3.98 6.28 -18.99
N ALA A 59 -4.07 5.43 -17.96
CA ALA A 59 -3.53 5.72 -16.63
C ALA A 59 -2.74 4.55 -16.05
N HIS A 60 -1.63 4.85 -15.38
CA HIS A 60 -0.98 3.91 -14.48
C HIS A 60 -1.71 3.88 -13.12
N VAL A 61 -1.90 2.69 -12.57
CA VAL A 61 -2.29 2.48 -11.18
C VAL A 61 -1.01 2.32 -10.37
N LEU A 62 -0.76 3.26 -9.47
CA LEU A 62 0.36 3.24 -8.55
C LEU A 62 -0.13 2.78 -7.18
N GLN A 63 0.57 1.85 -6.55
CA GLN A 63 0.24 1.35 -5.21
C GLN A 63 1.45 1.43 -4.26
N LYS A 64 1.18 1.82 -3.02
CA LYS A 64 2.10 1.71 -1.89
C LYS A 64 1.46 0.89 -0.77
N ASN A 65 2.17 -0.13 -0.30
CA ASN A 65 1.75 -0.93 0.84
C ASN A 65 1.94 -0.15 2.13
N LEU A 66 0.86 0.07 2.90
CA LEU A 66 0.96 0.62 4.24
C LEU A 66 1.16 -0.54 5.20
N LYS A 67 2.25 -0.49 5.98
CA LYS A 67 2.40 -1.38 7.12
C LYS A 67 1.42 -0.90 8.18
N VAL A 68 0.49 -1.75 8.58
CA VAL A 68 -0.24 -1.53 9.82
C VAL A 68 0.81 -1.47 10.94
N PRO A 69 0.83 -0.43 11.79
CA PRO A 69 1.66 -0.48 12.98
C PRO A 69 1.14 -1.66 13.81
N SER A 70 1.85 -2.78 13.76
CA SER A 70 1.61 -3.89 14.68
C SER A 70 1.89 -3.35 16.07
N GLY A 71 0.84 -3.12 16.86
CA GLY A 71 0.94 -2.61 18.22
C GLY A 71 2.01 -3.39 18.98
N GLN A 72 3.06 -2.69 19.37
CA GLN A 72 3.93 -3.15 20.43
C GLN A 72 3.06 -3.23 21.68
N ASN A 73 2.87 -4.43 22.22
CA ASN A 73 2.34 -4.61 23.57
C ASN A 73 3.30 -3.89 24.53
N ALA A 74 2.92 -2.71 24.99
CA ALA A 74 3.57 -2.02 26.09
C ALA A 74 2.68 -2.17 27.34
N ASP A 75 2.65 -3.39 27.88
CA ASP A 75 2.10 -3.68 29.20
C ASP A 75 3.14 -4.52 29.95
N ALA A 76 4.06 -3.84 30.64
CA ALA A 76 4.81 -4.32 31.81
C ALA A 76 5.87 -3.28 32.24
N GLN A 77 5.45 -2.29 33.02
CA GLN A 77 6.25 -1.86 34.17
C GLN A 77 5.33 -1.26 35.23
N LYS A 78 4.60 -2.15 35.90
CA LYS A 78 4.19 -1.94 37.28
C LYS A 78 5.47 -2.05 38.11
N THR A 79 6.04 -0.93 38.52
CA THR A 79 6.96 -0.88 39.66
C THR A 79 6.30 0.00 40.70
N ASP A 80 5.88 -0.68 41.75
CA ASP A 80 5.50 -0.17 43.06
C ASP A 80 6.66 0.69 43.61
N ASN A 81 6.36 1.92 43.99
CA ASN A 81 7.08 2.65 45.04
C ASN A 81 6.22 3.79 45.58
#